data_AF-A0AAE4SZI1-F1
#
_entry.id   AF-A0AAE4SZI1-F1
#
_cell.length_a   1.000
_cell.length_b   1.000
_cell.length_c   1.000
_cell.angle_alpha   90.00
_cell.angle_beta   90.00
_cell.angle_gamma   90.00
#
_symmetry.space_group_name_H-M   'P 1'
#
loop_
_entity.id
_entity.type
_entity.pdbx_description
1 polymer ?
#
loop_
_entity_poly.entity_id
_entity_poly.type
_entity_poly.pdbx_seq_one_letter_code
_entity_poly.pdbx_strand_id
1 'polypeptide(L)'
;MNREIHKQLIDQYISSGGNPEKINAFQNFSIANHAKLKYFIKQLGETPEPIISVSDEIPKKTLLAEHKKQSIFSDLISNYPQELHLAYKQRYDYWLEACSLKIQLNSVDPGDEKTAYEIQNKMFAALDQLDKCQNALDHYKEFKRILPIETKIDYGSLSPMELITTRNNLRSNITKRKSTISKMEASLPKTNHPNYKRDLHLLNRKKEHLQEYENRVEQLNNLING
;
A
#
# COMPACT_ATOMS: atom_id res chain seq x y z
N MET A 1 44.40 2.29 -21.84
CA MET A 1 43.81 2.81 -20.59
C MET A 1 42.87 1.82 -19.89
N ASN A 2 41.62 1.58 -20.35
CA ASN A 2 40.67 0.78 -19.54
C ASN A 2 41.03 -0.72 -19.36
N ARG A 3 41.70 -1.35 -20.35
CA ARG A 3 42.12 -2.76 -20.25
C ARG A 3 43.32 -2.96 -19.30
N GLU A 4 44.21 -1.98 -19.20
CA GLU A 4 45.39 -2.04 -18.31
C GLU A 4 44.97 -1.87 -16.86
N ILE A 5 44.08 -0.91 -16.57
CA ILE A 5 43.50 -0.71 -15.24
C ILE A 5 42.77 -1.98 -14.76
N HIS A 6 42.09 -2.68 -15.68
CA HIS A 6 41.41 -3.92 -15.34
C HIS A 6 42.36 -5.06 -14.99
N LYS A 7 43.50 -5.19 -15.69
CA LYS A 7 44.54 -6.15 -15.32
C LYS A 7 45.12 -5.83 -13.94
N GLN A 8 45.40 -4.56 -13.66
CA GLN A 8 45.88 -4.11 -12.34
C GLN A 8 44.90 -4.46 -11.21
N LEU A 9 43.59 -4.38 -11.44
CA LEU A 9 42.58 -4.78 -10.45
C LEU A 9 42.55 -6.29 -10.22
N ILE A 10 42.78 -7.11 -11.25
CA ILE A 10 42.90 -8.56 -11.11
C ILE A 10 44.10 -8.89 -10.23
N ASP A 11 45.25 -8.28 -10.52
CA ASP A 11 46.48 -8.46 -9.73
C ASP A 11 46.26 -8.01 -8.28
N GLN A 12 45.59 -6.88 -8.06
CA GLN A 12 45.25 -6.37 -6.74
C GLN A 12 44.36 -7.34 -5.95
N TYR A 13 43.35 -7.95 -6.58
CA TYR A 13 42.48 -8.93 -5.91
C TYR A 13 43.25 -10.18 -5.51
N ILE A 14 44.13 -10.70 -6.37
CA ILE A 14 44.97 -11.87 -6.06
C ILE A 14 45.93 -11.54 -4.92
N SER A 15 46.59 -10.38 -4.97
CA SER A 15 47.48 -9.91 -3.90
C SER A 15 46.76 -9.68 -2.57
N SER A 16 45.47 -9.35 -2.60
CA SER A 16 44.64 -9.14 -1.40
C SER A 16 44.05 -10.45 -0.83
N GLY A 17 44.52 -11.63 -1.29
CA GLY A 17 44.10 -12.94 -0.78
C GLY A 17 42.83 -13.51 -1.42
N GLY A 18 42.39 -12.95 -2.55
CA GLY A 18 41.21 -13.43 -3.26
C GLY A 18 41.44 -14.73 -4.03
N ASN A 19 40.38 -15.55 -4.18
CA ASN A 19 40.47 -16.85 -4.86
C ASN A 19 40.71 -16.69 -6.38
N PRO A 20 41.82 -17.22 -6.94
CA PRO A 20 42.18 -17.05 -8.35
C PRO A 20 41.25 -17.77 -9.34
N GLU A 21 40.66 -18.90 -8.96
CA GLU A 21 39.76 -19.66 -9.85
C GLU A 21 38.48 -18.88 -10.17
N LYS A 22 37.97 -18.12 -9.20
CA LYS A 22 36.79 -17.27 -9.38
C LYS A 22 37.03 -16.11 -10.34
N ILE A 23 38.28 -15.64 -10.47
CA ILE A 23 38.63 -14.48 -11.32
C ILE A 23 38.86 -14.87 -12.77
N ASN A 24 39.21 -16.13 -13.05
CA ASN A 24 39.46 -16.59 -14.43
C ASN A 24 38.25 -16.31 -15.35
N ALA A 25 37.02 -16.37 -14.82
CA ALA A 25 35.80 -16.01 -15.54
C ALA A 25 35.68 -14.50 -15.89
N PHE A 26 36.47 -13.64 -15.25
CA PHE A 26 36.44 -12.18 -15.38
C PHE A 26 37.73 -11.60 -15.98
N GLN A 27 38.59 -12.43 -16.58
CA GLN A 27 39.90 -12.03 -17.13
C GLN A 27 39.79 -11.05 -18.30
N ASN A 28 38.70 -11.13 -19.07
CA ASN A 28 38.44 -10.26 -20.20
C ASN A 28 37.71 -8.98 -19.76
N PHE A 29 38.23 -7.83 -20.21
CA PHE A 29 37.65 -6.53 -19.92
C PHE A 29 36.24 -6.39 -20.52
N SER A 30 35.28 -6.21 -19.62
CA SER A 30 33.92 -5.74 -19.88
C SER A 30 33.53 -4.80 -18.75
N ILE A 31 32.65 -3.82 -19.01
CA ILE A 31 32.19 -2.88 -17.99
C ILE A 31 31.56 -3.63 -16.80
N ALA A 32 30.77 -4.68 -17.09
CA ALA A 32 30.16 -5.51 -16.06
C ALA A 32 31.20 -6.28 -15.23
N ASN A 33 32.24 -6.83 -15.88
CA ASN A 33 33.31 -7.56 -15.20
C ASN A 33 34.17 -6.64 -14.35
N HIS A 34 34.45 -5.43 -14.86
CA HIS A 34 35.22 -4.41 -14.14
C HIS A 34 34.50 -3.95 -12.86
N ALA A 35 33.17 -3.75 -12.93
CA ALA A 35 32.37 -3.39 -11.76
C ALA A 35 32.35 -4.53 -10.71
N LYS A 36 32.20 -5.79 -11.15
CA LYS A 36 32.22 -6.96 -10.25
C LYS A 36 33.57 -7.14 -9.54
N LEU A 37 34.69 -6.94 -10.24
CA LEU A 37 36.02 -7.03 -9.62
C LEU A 37 36.22 -5.95 -8.54
N LYS A 38 35.78 -4.71 -8.78
CA LYS A 38 35.83 -3.65 -7.75
C LYS A 38 35.02 -4.01 -6.51
N TYR A 39 33.86 -4.62 -6.68
CA TYR A 39 33.04 -5.12 -5.58
C TYR A 39 33.76 -6.22 -4.78
N PHE A 40 34.37 -7.17 -5.46
CA PHE A 40 35.09 -8.27 -4.79
C PHE A 40 36.32 -7.78 -4.02
N ILE A 41 37.08 -6.81 -4.56
CA ILE A 41 38.19 -6.19 -3.84
C ILE A 41 37.68 -5.46 -2.58
N LYS A 42 36.54 -4.78 -2.69
CA LYS A 42 35.92 -4.11 -1.54
C LYS A 42 35.51 -5.11 -0.45
N GLN A 43 34.93 -6.25 -0.82
CA GLN A 43 34.59 -7.32 0.13
C GLN A 43 35.82 -7.92 0.83
N LEU A 44 36.98 -7.98 0.17
CA LEU A 44 38.22 -8.44 0.81
C LEU A 44 38.76 -7.44 1.83
N GLY A 45 38.48 -6.15 1.66
CA GLY A 45 38.91 -5.08 2.57
C GLY A 45 37.96 -4.79 3.74
N GLU A 46 36.69 -5.20 3.64
CA GLU A 46 35.71 -5.11 4.72
C GLU A 46 35.77 -6.40 5.55
N THR A 47 36.46 -6.35 6.69
CA THR A 47 36.40 -7.42 7.71
C THR A 47 34.93 -7.64 8.10
N PRO A 48 34.42 -8.88 8.08
CA PRO A 48 33.01 -9.13 8.36
C PRO A 48 32.66 -8.75 9.80
N GLU A 49 31.63 -7.91 9.96
CA GLU A 49 31.03 -7.60 11.25
C GLU A 49 30.54 -8.89 11.92
N PRO A 50 30.79 -9.09 13.23
CA PRO A 50 30.30 -10.26 13.94
C PRO A 50 28.77 -10.22 14.02
N ILE A 51 28.17 -11.40 13.86
CA ILE A 51 26.74 -11.65 13.99
C ILE A 51 26.27 -11.09 15.34
N ILE A 52 25.45 -10.05 15.29
CA ILE A 52 24.94 -9.34 16.47
C ILE A 52 24.04 -10.28 17.28
N SER A 53 24.56 -10.70 18.44
CA SER A 53 23.78 -11.17 19.57
C SER A 53 23.00 -9.99 20.14
N VAL A 54 21.70 -10.19 20.35
CA VAL A 54 20.78 -9.23 20.94
C VAL A 54 21.22 -8.91 22.37
N SER A 55 21.55 -7.64 22.65
CA SER A 55 21.49 -7.07 23.99
C SER A 55 21.33 -5.56 23.94
N ASP A 56 20.42 -5.10 24.79
CA ASP A 56 20.01 -3.73 25.00
C ASP A 56 21.17 -2.83 25.39
N GLU A 57 21.49 -1.87 24.54
CA GLU A 57 22.04 -0.57 24.93
C GLU A 57 21.98 0.36 23.72
N ILE A 58 21.03 1.32 23.74
CA ILE A 58 20.82 2.28 22.67
C ILE A 58 21.96 3.31 22.69
N PRO A 59 22.87 3.37 21.69
CA PRO A 59 23.80 4.48 21.60
C PRO A 59 23.08 5.63 20.91
N LYS A 60 22.90 6.74 21.64
CA LYS A 60 22.48 8.04 21.09
C LYS A 60 23.49 8.50 20.02
N LYS A 61 23.31 8.07 18.78
CA LYS A 61 23.95 8.68 17.62
C LYS A 61 23.11 9.88 17.23
N THR A 62 23.57 11.05 17.65
CA THR A 62 23.09 12.35 17.19
C THR A 62 23.43 12.49 15.70
N LEU A 63 22.59 11.90 14.85
CA LEU A 63 22.53 12.26 13.44
C LEU A 63 21.50 13.38 13.34
N LEU A 64 21.96 14.62 13.23
CA LEU A 64 21.16 15.68 12.61
C LEU A 64 20.99 15.30 11.13
N ALA A 65 20.14 14.32 10.87
CA ALA A 65 19.50 14.22 9.57
C ALA A 65 18.56 15.42 9.50
N GLU A 66 18.73 16.28 8.50
CA GLU A 66 17.67 17.18 8.10
C GLU A 66 16.45 16.31 7.77
N HIS A 67 15.56 16.15 8.75
CA HIS A 67 14.29 15.47 8.56
C HIS A 67 13.47 16.34 7.61
N LYS A 68 13.67 16.16 6.30
CA LYS A 68 12.71 16.63 5.31
C LYS A 68 11.37 16.09 5.76
N LYS A 69 10.47 17.01 6.14
CA LYS A 69 9.09 16.69 6.49
C LYS A 69 8.45 16.09 5.23
N GLN A 70 8.55 14.78 5.08
CA GLN A 70 7.83 14.06 4.06
C GLN A 70 6.36 14.12 4.47
N SER A 71 5.53 14.71 3.62
CA SER A 71 4.09 14.64 3.80
C SER A 71 3.67 13.18 3.73
N ILE A 72 2.82 12.75 4.67
CA ILE A 72 2.30 11.37 4.74
C ILE A 72 1.61 11.00 3.43
N PHE A 73 0.89 11.95 2.85
CA PHE A 73 0.28 11.84 1.54
C PHE A 73 0.85 12.92 0.62
N SER A 74 1.19 12.56 -0.61
CA SER A 74 1.84 13.43 -1.59
C SER A 74 0.87 14.34 -2.37
N ASP A 75 -0.43 14.15 -2.16
CA ASP A 75 -1.50 14.83 -2.88
C ASP A 75 -2.05 16.03 -2.11
N LEU A 76 -2.46 17.05 -2.88
CA LEU A 76 -3.05 18.28 -2.36
C LEU A 76 -4.57 18.25 -2.49
N ILE A 77 -5.28 18.86 -1.55
CA ILE A 77 -6.75 18.95 -1.58
C ILE A 77 -7.29 19.59 -2.87
N SER A 78 -6.55 20.54 -3.46
CA SER A 78 -6.89 21.21 -4.72
C SER A 78 -6.94 20.27 -5.93
N ASN A 79 -6.34 19.08 -5.83
CA ASN A 79 -6.37 18.09 -6.91
C ASN A 79 -7.73 17.39 -7.02
N TYR A 80 -8.61 17.59 -6.03
CA TYR A 80 -9.89 16.93 -5.90
C TYR A 80 -11.06 17.91 -6.02
N PRO A 81 -12.20 17.44 -6.56
CA PRO A 81 -13.42 18.21 -6.58
C PRO A 81 -14.02 18.27 -5.17
N GLN A 82 -14.92 19.23 -4.94
CA GLN A 82 -15.45 19.54 -3.61
C GLN A 82 -16.13 18.34 -2.95
N GLU A 83 -16.76 17.45 -3.73
CA GLU A 83 -17.41 16.25 -3.20
C GLU A 83 -16.43 15.28 -2.52
N LEU A 84 -15.14 15.31 -2.90
CA LEU A 84 -14.10 14.45 -2.34
C LEU A 84 -13.26 15.16 -1.26
N HIS A 85 -13.52 16.43 -0.96
CA HIS A 85 -12.78 17.15 0.10
C HIS A 85 -13.06 16.56 1.48
N LEU A 86 -14.29 16.11 1.73
CA LEU A 86 -14.63 15.41 2.97
C LEU A 86 -13.82 14.11 3.12
N ALA A 87 -13.77 13.30 2.06
CA ALA A 87 -12.98 12.07 2.01
C ALA A 87 -11.49 12.32 2.23
N TYR A 88 -10.96 13.37 1.59
CA TYR A 88 -9.57 13.79 1.76
C TYR A 88 -9.28 14.13 3.23
N LYS A 89 -10.15 14.89 3.89
CA LYS A 89 -10.01 15.20 5.31
C LYS A 89 -10.12 13.95 6.18
N GLN A 90 -11.17 13.15 6.00
CA GLN A 90 -11.43 11.93 6.77
C GLN A 90 -10.27 10.94 6.69
N ARG A 91 -9.59 10.83 5.53
CA ARG A 91 -8.38 10.02 5.40
C ARG A 91 -7.30 10.43 6.42
N TYR A 92 -7.06 11.72 6.61
CA TYR A 92 -6.11 12.17 7.63
C TYR A 92 -6.61 11.87 9.04
N ASP A 93 -7.91 12.10 9.29
CA ASP A 93 -8.52 11.86 10.60
C ASP A 93 -8.38 10.37 11.00
N TYR A 94 -8.69 9.43 10.11
CA TYR A 94 -8.54 7.99 10.34
C TYR A 94 -7.07 7.55 10.48
N TRP A 95 -6.16 8.15 9.70
CA TRP A 95 -4.74 7.88 9.85
C TRP A 95 -4.23 8.31 11.24
N LEU A 96 -4.59 9.52 11.68
CA LEU A 96 -4.24 10.03 13.00
C LEU A 96 -4.87 9.19 14.11
N GLU A 97 -6.11 8.76 13.94
CA GLU A 97 -6.81 7.87 14.86
C GLU A 97 -6.05 6.53 15.00
N ALA A 98 -5.71 5.89 13.87
CA ALA A 98 -4.94 4.64 13.89
C ALA A 98 -3.58 4.81 14.56
N CYS A 99 -2.87 5.92 14.32
CA CYS A 99 -1.62 6.24 15.01
C CYS A 99 -1.82 6.42 16.51
N SER A 100 -2.87 7.14 16.92
CA SER A 100 -3.23 7.32 18.33
C SER A 100 -3.53 5.99 19.01
N LEU A 101 -4.34 5.14 18.36
CA LEU A 101 -4.66 3.79 18.84
C LEU A 101 -3.41 2.92 18.95
N LYS A 102 -2.46 3.03 18.02
CA LYS A 102 -1.20 2.30 18.10
C LYS A 102 -0.35 2.72 19.30
N ILE A 103 -0.32 4.02 19.61
CA ILE A 103 0.37 4.53 20.81
C ILE A 103 -0.31 4.01 22.08
N GLN A 104 -1.64 4.02 22.12
CA GLN A 104 -2.41 3.46 23.23
C GLN A 104 -2.13 1.96 23.41
N LEU A 105 -2.12 1.19 22.32
CA LEU A 105 -1.81 -0.24 22.32
C LEU A 105 -0.43 -0.53 22.92
N ASN A 106 0.58 0.31 22.62
CA ASN A 106 1.93 0.15 23.18
C ASN A 106 2.00 0.38 24.69
N SER A 107 0.97 1.01 25.26
CA SER A 107 0.89 1.30 26.71
C SER A 107 0.06 0.26 27.47
N VAL A 108 -0.54 -0.70 26.78
CA VAL A 108 -1.32 -1.78 27.41
C VAL A 108 -0.37 -2.81 28.01
N ASP A 109 -0.71 -3.31 29.19
CA ASP A 109 0.04 -4.37 29.85
C ASP A 109 -0.02 -5.67 29.02
N PRO A 110 1.09 -6.42 28.88
CA PRO A 110 1.09 -7.66 28.09
C PRO A 110 0.10 -8.74 28.57
N GLY A 111 -0.34 -8.68 29.84
CA GLY A 111 -1.35 -9.60 30.39
C GLY A 111 -2.80 -9.20 30.10
N ASP A 112 -3.06 -7.97 29.65
CA ASP A 112 -4.40 -7.49 29.32
C ASP A 112 -4.72 -7.71 27.83
N GLU A 113 -4.91 -8.97 27.48
CA GLU A 113 -5.24 -9.39 26.12
C GLU A 113 -6.55 -8.78 25.62
N LYS A 114 -7.54 -8.62 26.51
CA LYS A 114 -8.87 -8.12 26.14
C LYS A 114 -8.79 -6.68 25.66
N THR A 115 -8.10 -5.83 26.43
CA THR A 115 -7.98 -4.41 26.09
C THR A 115 -7.10 -4.21 24.86
N ALA A 116 -6.02 -5.00 24.73
CA ALA A 116 -5.20 -5.02 23.52
C ALA A 116 -6.02 -5.41 22.28
N TYR A 117 -6.85 -6.45 22.38
CA TYR A 117 -7.72 -6.90 21.29
C TYR A 117 -8.76 -5.85 20.88
N GLU A 118 -9.41 -5.19 21.84
CA GLU A 118 -10.36 -4.12 21.57
C GLU A 118 -9.72 -2.94 20.83
N ILE A 119 -8.51 -2.53 21.24
CA ILE A 119 -7.76 -1.46 20.56
C ILE A 119 -7.35 -1.89 19.16
N GLN A 120 -6.88 -3.13 18.98
CA GLN A 120 -6.54 -3.67 17.67
C GLN A 120 -7.76 -3.65 16.73
N ASN A 121 -8.92 -4.09 17.19
CA ASN A 121 -10.16 -4.05 16.40
C ASN A 121 -10.55 -2.62 15.99
N LYS A 122 -10.46 -1.65 16.91
CA LYS A 122 -10.71 -0.23 16.60
C LYS A 122 -9.72 0.29 15.56
N MET A 123 -8.45 -0.10 15.68
CA MET A 123 -7.40 0.30 14.75
C MET A 123 -7.63 -0.29 13.36
N PHE A 124 -8.03 -1.58 13.28
CA PHE A 124 -8.43 -2.20 12.02
C PHE A 124 -9.63 -1.48 11.39
N ALA A 125 -10.65 -1.15 12.17
CA ALA A 125 -11.81 -0.41 11.66
C ALA A 125 -11.41 0.98 11.12
N ALA A 126 -10.52 1.70 11.81
CA ALA A 126 -10.00 2.99 11.32
C ALA A 126 -9.22 2.84 10.01
N LEU A 127 -8.39 1.79 9.88
CA LEU A 127 -7.65 1.50 8.66
C LEU A 127 -8.57 1.09 7.49
N ASP A 128 -9.64 0.34 7.76
CA ASP A 128 -10.63 0.01 6.72
C ASP A 128 -11.32 1.28 6.18
N GLN A 129 -11.63 2.24 7.05
CA GLN A 129 -12.22 3.52 6.63
C GLN A 129 -11.20 4.42 5.90
N LEU A 130 -9.93 4.40 6.34
CA LEU A 130 -8.82 5.03 5.62
C LEU A 130 -8.73 4.51 4.19
N ASP A 131 -8.74 3.19 4.01
CA ASP A 131 -8.62 2.54 2.71
C ASP A 131 -9.80 2.89 1.80
N LYS A 132 -11.03 3.00 2.32
CA LYS A 132 -12.18 3.49 1.55
C LYS A 132 -11.97 4.91 1.04
N CYS A 133 -11.52 5.81 1.91
CA CYS A 133 -11.24 7.19 1.52
C CYS A 133 -10.12 7.23 0.46
N GLN A 134 -9.04 6.48 0.67
CA GLN A 134 -7.91 6.40 -0.26
C GLN A 134 -8.34 5.85 -1.62
N ASN A 135 -9.11 4.77 -1.65
CA ASN A 135 -9.62 4.16 -2.88
C ASN A 135 -10.49 5.14 -3.69
N ALA A 136 -11.34 5.93 -3.03
CA ALA A 136 -12.15 6.92 -3.71
C ALA A 136 -11.32 8.06 -4.33
N LEU A 137 -10.28 8.51 -3.63
CA LEU A 137 -9.36 9.53 -4.12
C LEU A 137 -8.51 9.01 -5.29
N ASP A 138 -7.98 7.79 -5.19
CA ASP A 138 -7.16 7.19 -6.25
C ASP A 138 -7.99 6.86 -7.50
N HIS A 139 -9.22 6.37 -7.33
CA HIS A 139 -10.15 6.19 -8.45
C HIS A 139 -10.39 7.51 -9.19
N TYR A 140 -10.52 8.64 -8.46
CA TYR A 140 -10.64 9.94 -9.09
C TYR A 140 -9.34 10.38 -9.81
N LYS A 141 -8.16 10.12 -9.22
CA LYS A 141 -6.89 10.43 -9.90
C LYS A 141 -6.80 9.74 -11.26
N GLU A 142 -7.12 8.46 -11.28
CA GLU A 142 -6.98 7.60 -12.45
C GLU A 142 -8.07 7.88 -13.51
N PHE A 143 -9.34 7.93 -13.10
CA PHE A 143 -10.46 7.96 -14.04
C PHE A 143 -11.18 9.30 -14.15
N LYS A 144 -10.88 10.27 -13.26
CA LYS A 144 -11.61 11.54 -13.11
C LYS A 144 -13.10 11.33 -12.84
N ARG A 145 -13.41 10.29 -12.06
CA ARG A 145 -14.77 9.89 -11.70
C ARG A 145 -14.87 9.66 -10.20
N ILE A 146 -15.97 10.10 -9.62
CA ILE A 146 -16.21 10.02 -8.17
C ILE A 146 -16.72 8.63 -7.83
N LEU A 147 -16.01 7.95 -6.94
CA LEU A 147 -16.48 6.71 -6.34
C LEU A 147 -17.36 7.06 -5.11
N PRO A 148 -18.60 6.53 -5.00
CA PRO A 148 -19.45 6.83 -3.85
C PRO A 148 -18.84 6.32 -2.54
N ILE A 149 -18.79 7.17 -1.51
CA ILE A 149 -18.28 6.81 -0.17
C ILE A 149 -19.45 6.57 0.79
N GLU A 150 -20.47 7.42 0.71
CA GLU A 150 -21.67 7.33 1.52
C GLU A 150 -22.87 6.91 0.68
N THR A 151 -23.88 6.37 1.35
CA THR A 151 -25.16 6.01 0.75
C THR A 151 -26.09 7.21 0.74
N LYS A 152 -26.91 7.34 -0.30
CA LYS A 152 -27.96 8.37 -0.38
C LYS A 152 -29.31 7.89 0.17
N ILE A 153 -29.42 6.60 0.48
CA ILE A 153 -30.67 5.98 0.91
C ILE A 153 -30.69 5.94 2.43
N ASP A 154 -31.76 6.46 3.00
CA ASP A 154 -32.05 6.27 4.41
C ASP A 154 -32.85 4.97 4.61
N TYR A 155 -32.37 4.13 5.54
CA TYR A 155 -32.99 2.86 5.90
C TYR A 155 -33.63 2.89 7.30
N GLY A 156 -33.61 4.04 7.98
CA GLY A 156 -34.10 4.17 9.36
C GLY A 156 -35.59 3.84 9.56
N SER A 157 -36.40 3.88 8.49
CA SER A 157 -37.84 3.58 8.56
C SER A 157 -38.19 2.10 8.35
N LEU A 158 -37.22 1.25 8.02
CA LEU A 158 -37.48 -0.17 7.72
C LEU A 158 -37.63 -1.00 8.99
N SER A 159 -38.51 -1.98 8.94
CA SER A 159 -38.65 -2.99 10.01
C SER A 159 -37.38 -3.87 10.09
N PRO A 160 -37.03 -4.41 11.28
CA PRO A 160 -35.87 -5.30 11.42
C PRO A 160 -35.81 -6.46 10.41
N MET A 161 -36.98 -7.05 10.08
CA MET A 161 -37.06 -8.12 9.10
C MET A 161 -36.81 -7.62 7.66
N GLU A 162 -37.26 -6.40 7.35
CA GLU A 162 -37.04 -5.75 6.05
C GLU A 162 -35.57 -5.34 5.89
N LEU A 163 -34.91 -4.88 6.95
CA LEU A 163 -33.47 -4.59 6.97
C LEU A 163 -32.66 -5.83 6.60
N ILE A 164 -32.93 -6.97 7.26
CA ILE A 164 -32.23 -8.24 7.01
C ILE A 164 -32.49 -8.72 5.57
N THR A 165 -33.75 -8.68 5.12
CA THR A 165 -34.14 -9.12 3.78
C THR A 165 -33.47 -8.26 2.71
N THR A 166 -33.50 -6.94 2.87
CA THR A 166 -32.87 -5.98 1.97
C THR A 166 -31.36 -6.22 1.90
N ARG A 167 -30.70 -6.38 3.06
CA ARG A 167 -29.27 -6.68 3.14
C ARG A 167 -28.91 -7.95 2.37
N ASN A 168 -29.65 -9.04 2.57
CA ASN A 168 -29.38 -10.32 1.92
C ASN A 168 -29.53 -10.20 0.39
N ASN A 169 -30.58 -9.52 -0.07
CA ASN A 169 -30.79 -9.26 -1.49
C ASN A 169 -29.65 -8.42 -2.10
N LEU A 170 -29.18 -7.39 -1.39
CA LEU A 170 -28.05 -6.57 -1.84
C LEU A 170 -26.76 -7.39 -1.90
N ARG A 171 -26.48 -8.24 -0.90
CA ARG A 171 -25.31 -9.15 -0.91
C ARG A 171 -25.34 -10.10 -2.11
N SER A 172 -26.48 -10.71 -2.42
CA SER A 172 -26.61 -11.54 -3.63
C SER A 172 -26.38 -10.75 -4.92
N ASN A 173 -26.85 -9.50 -4.99
CA ASN A 173 -26.63 -8.63 -6.14
C ASN A 173 -25.17 -8.22 -6.29
N ILE A 174 -24.48 -7.92 -5.18
CA ILE A 174 -23.04 -7.60 -5.15
C ILE A 174 -22.24 -8.74 -5.76
N THR A 175 -22.46 -9.99 -5.34
CA THR A 175 -21.73 -11.15 -5.87
C THR A 175 -21.89 -11.28 -7.39
N LYS A 176 -23.12 -11.14 -7.90
CA LYS A 176 -23.40 -11.18 -9.34
C LYS A 176 -22.72 -10.04 -10.11
N ARG A 177 -22.74 -8.82 -9.53
CA ARG A 177 -22.10 -7.64 -10.12
C ARG A 177 -20.58 -7.75 -10.13
N LYS A 178 -19.96 -8.24 -9.06
CA LYS A 178 -18.51 -8.54 -9.01
C LYS A 178 -18.11 -9.51 -10.12
N SER A 179 -18.85 -10.60 -10.29
CA SER A 179 -18.60 -11.54 -11.40
C SER A 179 -18.72 -10.88 -12.77
N THR A 180 -19.72 -10.00 -12.95
CA THR A 180 -19.91 -9.28 -14.22
C THR A 180 -18.77 -8.29 -14.48
N ILE A 181 -18.35 -7.53 -13.47
CA ILE A 181 -17.24 -6.56 -13.56
C ILE A 181 -15.94 -7.28 -13.88
N SER A 182 -15.64 -8.39 -13.19
CA SER A 182 -14.44 -9.20 -13.45
C SER A 182 -14.40 -9.73 -14.89
N LYS A 183 -15.53 -10.22 -15.42
CA LYS A 183 -15.64 -10.61 -16.84
C LYS A 183 -15.40 -9.44 -17.79
N MET A 184 -15.95 -8.27 -17.47
CA MET A 184 -15.79 -7.06 -18.29
C MET A 184 -14.35 -6.54 -18.27
N GLU A 185 -13.68 -6.57 -17.12
CA GLU A 185 -12.25 -6.25 -16.97
C GLU A 185 -11.39 -7.17 -17.83
N ALA A 186 -11.65 -8.49 -17.78
CA ALA A 186 -10.92 -9.46 -18.59
C ALA A 186 -11.16 -9.27 -20.10
N SER A 187 -12.35 -8.81 -20.49
CA SER A 187 -12.70 -8.53 -21.89
C SER A 187 -12.31 -7.13 -22.38
N LEU A 188 -11.71 -6.29 -21.53
CA LEU A 188 -11.39 -4.91 -21.87
C LEU A 188 -10.36 -4.90 -23.01
N PRO A 189 -10.62 -4.19 -24.12
CA PRO A 189 -9.68 -4.17 -25.23
C PRO A 189 -8.39 -3.42 -24.87
N LYS A 190 -7.35 -3.53 -25.70
CA LYS A 190 -6.12 -2.76 -25.52
C LYS A 190 -6.39 -1.25 -25.61
N THR A 191 -5.56 -0.45 -24.95
CA THR A 191 -5.69 1.02 -24.86
C THR A 191 -5.81 1.74 -26.21
N ASN A 192 -5.21 1.19 -27.26
CA ASN A 192 -5.26 1.74 -28.62
C ASN A 192 -6.56 1.42 -29.38
N HIS A 193 -7.45 0.58 -28.84
CA HIS A 193 -8.69 0.21 -29.52
C HIS A 193 -9.70 1.37 -29.49
N PRO A 194 -10.43 1.65 -30.58
CA PRO A 194 -11.38 2.76 -30.65
C PRO A 194 -12.45 2.74 -29.53
N ASN A 195 -12.92 1.54 -29.17
CA ASN A 195 -13.95 1.38 -28.14
C ASN A 195 -13.40 1.36 -26.71
N TYR A 196 -12.07 1.37 -26.50
CA TYR A 196 -11.47 1.24 -25.18
C TYR A 196 -12.02 2.24 -24.16
N LYS A 197 -12.03 3.53 -24.52
CA LYS A 197 -12.53 4.59 -23.63
C LYS A 197 -14.00 4.40 -23.27
N ARG A 198 -14.82 3.97 -24.23
CA ARG A 198 -16.25 3.72 -24.03
C ARG A 198 -16.48 2.54 -23.10
N ASP A 199 -15.75 1.44 -23.32
CA ASP A 199 -15.88 0.22 -22.53
C ASP A 199 -15.33 0.42 -21.10
N LEU A 200 -14.22 1.16 -20.96
CA LEU A 200 -13.68 1.58 -19.67
C LEU A 200 -14.65 2.48 -18.90
N HIS A 201 -15.28 3.44 -19.56
CA HIS A 201 -16.30 4.29 -18.94
C HIS A 201 -17.49 3.46 -18.44
N LEU A 202 -17.98 2.51 -19.24
CA LEU A 202 -19.06 1.61 -18.84
C LEU A 202 -18.66 0.72 -17.66
N LEU A 203 -17.42 0.22 -17.66
CA LEU A 203 -16.86 -0.56 -16.57
C LEU A 203 -16.80 0.26 -15.28
N ASN A 204 -16.26 1.47 -15.32
CA ASN A 204 -16.16 2.34 -14.15
C ASN A 204 -17.53 2.72 -13.60
N ARG A 205 -18.51 3.00 -14.46
CA ARG A 205 -19.89 3.20 -14.01
C ARG A 205 -20.44 1.97 -13.26
N LYS A 206 -20.12 0.76 -13.71
CA LYS A 206 -20.52 -0.46 -12.98
C LYS A 206 -19.80 -0.60 -11.64
N LYS A 207 -18.52 -0.21 -11.55
CA LYS A 207 -17.77 -0.15 -10.29
C LYS A 207 -18.36 0.86 -9.31
N GLU A 208 -18.71 2.05 -9.78
CA GLU A 208 -19.40 3.07 -9.00
C GLU A 208 -20.71 2.55 -8.42
N HIS A 209 -21.53 1.90 -9.25
CA HIS A 209 -22.74 1.26 -8.76
C HIS A 209 -22.45 0.14 -7.77
N LEU A 210 -21.44 -0.71 -8.02
CA LEU A 210 -21.05 -1.78 -7.08
C LEU A 210 -20.70 -1.20 -5.72
N GLN A 211 -19.86 -0.15 -5.68
CA GLN A 211 -19.48 0.51 -4.44
C GLN A 211 -20.72 1.05 -3.70
N GLU A 212 -21.66 1.67 -4.43
CA GLU A 212 -22.91 2.13 -3.84
C GLU A 212 -23.70 1.00 -3.18
N TYR A 213 -23.73 -0.20 -3.79
CA TYR A 213 -24.36 -1.38 -3.17
C TYR A 213 -23.61 -1.84 -1.91
N GLU A 214 -22.28 -1.81 -1.93
CA GLU A 214 -21.46 -2.19 -0.78
C GLU A 214 -21.66 -1.23 0.39
N ASN A 215 -21.66 0.08 0.14
CA ASN A 215 -21.93 1.09 1.17
C ASN A 215 -23.34 0.90 1.77
N ARG A 216 -24.34 0.53 0.95
CA ARG A 216 -25.71 0.21 1.44
C ARG A 216 -25.72 -0.99 2.36
N VAL A 217 -24.96 -2.04 2.03
CA VAL A 217 -24.85 -3.22 2.91
C VAL A 217 -24.16 -2.84 4.23
N GLU A 218 -23.15 -1.98 4.19
CA GLU A 218 -22.47 -1.49 5.39
C GLU A 218 -23.43 -0.71 6.29
N GLN A 219 -24.17 0.25 5.74
CA GLN A 219 -25.17 1.00 6.49
C GLN A 219 -26.23 0.08 7.13
N LEU A 220 -26.71 -0.92 6.39
CA LEU A 220 -27.64 -1.91 6.93
C LEU A 220 -27.02 -2.78 8.02
N ASN A 221 -25.74 -3.16 7.91
CA ASN A 221 -25.05 -3.88 8.99
C ASN A 221 -24.97 -3.01 10.25
N ASN A 222 -24.67 -1.72 10.10
CA ASN A 222 -24.60 -0.79 11.23
C ASN A 222 -25.96 -0.64 11.92
N LEU A 223 -27.06 -0.60 11.17
CA LEU A 223 -28.43 -0.54 11.72
C LEU A 223 -28.91 -1.86 12.35
N ILE A 224 -28.36 -3.01 11.94
CA ILE A 224 -28.73 -4.32 12.48
C ILE A 224 -27.91 -4.65 13.73
N ASN A 225 -26.64 -4.22 13.77
CA ASN A 225 -25.70 -4.53 14.83
C ASN A 225 -25.55 -3.42 15.88
N GLY A 226 -26.06 -2.22 15.59
CA GLY A 226 -26.11 -1.07 16.52
C GLY A 226 -27.36 -1.11 17.37
#